data_AF-A0A6C0UPT7-F1
#
_entry.id   AF-A0A6C0UPT7-F1
#
_cell.length_a   1.000
_cell.length_b   1.000
_cell.length_c   1.000
_cell.angle_alpha   90.00
_cell.angle_beta   90.00
_cell.angle_gamma   90.00
#
_symmetry.space_group_name_H-M   'P 1'
#
loop_
_entity.id
_entity.type
_entity.pdbx_description
1 polymer ?
#
loop_
_entity_poly.entity_id
_entity_poly.type
_entity_poly.pdbx_seq_one_letter_code
_entity_poly.pdbx_strand_id
1 'polypeptide(L)'
;MIETHLEEATQLIRRERRRSVDERQAFRAFRSAVADVRPTATAGTIDGPLTTKSLTYGSASPSLDTIRREYERTVMAVPHYEEEYGDTYTESVTAEFGEDVAAAITGGSTLTPNLRQAVVAGATAAMEERTEFVSLLDTESDSVEAVRTTVHSAVETLRALDDEPLSKRSFENLTRLRESVVSVRDRLDEAAVRRQTTLRSHRRNLSNRVPDVTVYLYEPLAVKYPALNALASAREIVEAALRRLDRQLIAAL
;
A
#
# COMPACT_ATOMS: atom_id res chain seq x y z
N MET A 1 -26.09 -13.38 7.40
CA MET A 1 -24.65 -13.50 7.08
C MET A 1 -24.03 -12.16 7.44
N ILE A 2 -22.87 -12.12 8.10
CA ILE A 2 -22.20 -10.83 8.33
C ILE A 2 -21.69 -10.40 6.96
N GLU A 3 -22.23 -9.32 6.41
CA GLU A 3 -21.67 -8.72 5.21
C GLU A 3 -20.36 -8.04 5.63
N THR A 4 -19.23 -8.56 5.16
CA THR A 4 -17.91 -8.02 5.49
C THR A 4 -17.15 -7.76 4.22
N HIS A 5 -16.52 -6.59 4.12
CA HIS A 5 -15.62 -6.25 3.01
C HIS A 5 -14.17 -6.75 3.23
N LEU A 6 -13.96 -7.78 4.07
CA LEU A 6 -12.62 -8.25 4.42
C LEU A 6 -11.89 -8.95 3.26
N GLU A 7 -12.63 -9.68 2.44
CA GLU A 7 -12.06 -10.35 1.25
C GLU A 7 -11.68 -9.32 0.19
N GLU A 8 -12.57 -8.37 -0.10
CA GLU A 8 -12.32 -7.25 -1.01
C GLU A 8 -11.14 -6.40 -0.53
N ALA A 9 -11.09 -6.06 0.76
CA ALA A 9 -9.95 -5.38 1.37
C ALA A 9 -8.63 -6.14 1.15
N THR A 10 -8.64 -7.46 1.34
CA THR A 10 -7.46 -8.30 1.10
C THR A 10 -7.03 -8.23 -0.38
N GLN A 11 -7.97 -8.24 -1.32
CA GLN A 11 -7.68 -8.15 -2.75
C GLN A 11 -7.10 -6.78 -3.12
N LEU A 12 -7.67 -5.69 -2.58
CA LEU A 12 -7.18 -4.33 -2.80
C LEU A 12 -5.74 -4.16 -2.31
N ILE A 13 -5.42 -4.64 -1.10
CA ILE A 13 -4.05 -4.60 -0.57
C ILE A 13 -3.09 -5.39 -1.47
N ARG A 14 -3.49 -6.60 -1.90
CA ARG A 14 -2.65 -7.46 -2.77
C ARG A 14 -2.38 -6.80 -4.12
N ARG A 15 -3.40 -6.19 -4.73
CA ARG A 15 -3.27 -5.46 -5.99
C ARG A 15 -2.29 -4.30 -5.82
N GLU A 16 -2.49 -3.48 -4.80
CA GLU A 16 -1.64 -2.33 -4.55
C GLU A 16 -0.19 -2.73 -4.28
N ARG A 17 0.01 -3.76 -3.45
CA ARG A 17 1.34 -4.29 -3.16
C ARG A 17 2.06 -4.76 -4.41
N ARG A 18 1.35 -5.46 -5.31
CA ARG A 18 1.93 -5.94 -6.57
C ARG A 18 2.39 -4.75 -7.42
N ARG A 19 1.54 -3.73 -7.57
CA ARG A 19 1.87 -2.50 -8.30
C ARG A 19 3.13 -1.82 -7.74
N SER A 20 3.18 -1.60 -6.43
CA SER A 20 4.34 -0.98 -5.77
C SER A 20 5.63 -1.79 -5.91
N VAL A 21 5.53 -3.14 -5.92
CA VAL A 21 6.68 -4.02 -6.17
C VAL A 21 7.16 -3.91 -7.61
N ASP A 22 6.24 -3.90 -8.57
CA ASP A 22 6.55 -3.79 -10.01
C ASP A 22 7.20 -2.43 -10.30
N GLU A 23 6.66 -1.34 -9.76
CA GLU A 23 7.26 0.01 -9.84
C GLU A 23 8.67 0.05 -9.22
N ARG A 24 8.86 -0.53 -8.03
CA ARG A 24 10.18 -0.60 -7.40
C ARG A 24 11.19 -1.32 -8.29
N GLN A 25 10.78 -2.40 -8.97
CA GLN A 25 11.65 -3.12 -9.90
C GLN A 25 11.95 -2.29 -11.16
N ALA A 26 10.95 -1.58 -11.67
CA ALA A 26 11.12 -0.68 -12.81
C ALA A 26 12.13 0.44 -12.50
N PHE A 27 12.01 1.12 -11.35
CA PHE A 27 13.00 2.12 -10.94
C PHE A 27 14.39 1.52 -10.70
N ARG A 28 14.48 0.29 -10.21
CA ARG A 28 15.78 -0.42 -10.08
C ARG A 28 16.44 -0.62 -11.45
N ALA A 29 15.67 -1.07 -12.44
CA ALA A 29 16.14 -1.27 -13.80
C ALA A 29 16.55 0.06 -14.43
N PHE A 30 15.70 1.09 -14.32
CA PHE A 30 15.98 2.44 -14.78
C PHE A 30 17.29 2.99 -14.19
N ARG A 31 17.43 2.94 -12.86
CA ARG A 31 18.63 3.41 -12.16
C ARG A 31 19.89 2.70 -12.67
N SER A 32 19.83 1.38 -12.86
CA SER A 32 20.95 0.61 -13.39
C SER A 32 21.33 1.09 -14.79
N ALA A 33 20.34 1.27 -15.67
CA ALA A 33 20.58 1.72 -17.03
C ALA A 33 21.16 3.14 -17.08
N VAL A 34 20.66 4.08 -16.26
CA VAL A 34 21.19 5.46 -16.19
C VAL A 34 22.64 5.48 -15.67
N ALA A 35 22.99 4.60 -14.73
CA ALA A 35 24.35 4.51 -14.20
C ALA A 35 25.38 4.15 -15.28
N ASP A 36 24.97 3.35 -16.28
CA ASP A 36 25.81 2.93 -17.40
C ASP A 36 25.92 4.00 -18.51
N VAL A 37 25.05 5.02 -18.51
CA VAL A 37 25.11 6.11 -19.49
C VAL A 37 26.32 7.00 -19.20
N ARG A 38 27.22 7.11 -20.19
CA ARG A 38 28.37 8.00 -20.12
C ARG A 38 27.91 9.46 -20.21
N PRO A 39 28.20 10.29 -19.19
CA PRO A 39 27.96 11.73 -19.28
C PRO A 39 28.98 12.34 -20.23
N THR A 40 28.59 13.43 -20.89
CA THR A 40 29.56 14.22 -21.63
C THR A 40 30.42 14.93 -20.60
N ALA A 41 31.73 14.66 -20.61
CA ALA A 41 32.65 15.41 -19.78
C ALA A 41 32.52 16.89 -20.15
N THR A 42 32.21 17.75 -19.18
CA THR A 42 32.48 19.17 -19.32
C THR A 42 33.99 19.27 -19.55
N ALA A 43 34.40 19.57 -20.78
CA ALA A 43 35.78 19.95 -21.03
C ALA A 43 36.11 21.08 -20.06
N GLY A 44 36.97 20.81 -19.08
CA GLY A 44 37.57 21.86 -18.28
C GLY A 44 38.16 22.89 -19.24
N THR A 45 37.98 24.17 -18.93
CA THR A 45 38.58 25.31 -19.62
C THR A 45 40.03 25.00 -20.01
N ILE A 46 40.25 24.65 -21.27
CA ILE A 46 41.56 24.75 -21.92
C ILE A 46 41.48 26.05 -22.72
N ASP A 47 42.25 27.02 -22.24
CA ASP A 47 42.46 28.30 -22.90
C ASP A 47 43.12 28.03 -24.27
N GLY A 48 42.41 28.30 -25.37
CA GLY A 48 42.87 28.03 -26.73
C GLY A 48 41.88 28.52 -27.80
N PRO A 49 42.32 29.18 -28.89
CA PRO A 49 41.44 30.03 -29.67
C PRO A 49 40.56 29.28 -30.68
N LEU A 50 39.28 29.67 -30.66
CA LEU A 50 38.30 29.72 -31.76
C LEU A 50 38.24 28.52 -32.72
N THR A 51 37.32 27.61 -32.43
CA THR A 51 36.56 26.89 -33.46
C THR A 51 35.08 27.08 -33.19
N THR A 52 34.42 27.85 -34.06
CA THR A 52 32.97 28.08 -34.04
C THR A 52 32.26 26.77 -34.39
N LYS A 53 31.93 25.97 -33.38
CA LYS A 53 31.00 24.85 -33.54
C LYS A 53 29.58 25.41 -33.57
N SER A 54 28.98 25.33 -34.75
CA SER A 54 27.58 25.66 -35.00
C SER A 54 26.68 25.00 -33.96
N LEU A 55 26.02 25.81 -33.14
CA LEU A 55 25.00 25.37 -32.20
C LEU A 55 23.74 25.05 -33.01
N THR A 56 23.59 23.78 -33.39
CA THR A 56 22.29 23.25 -33.80
C THR A 56 21.39 23.25 -32.57
N TYR A 57 20.62 24.32 -32.40
CA TYR A 57 19.43 24.32 -31.55
C TYR A 57 18.47 23.26 -32.11
N GLY A 58 18.22 22.19 -31.35
CA GLY A 58 17.05 21.33 -31.61
C GLY A 58 17.22 19.82 -31.46
N SER A 59 18.42 19.27 -31.25
CA SER A 59 18.56 17.84 -30.94
C SER A 59 18.98 17.67 -29.49
N ALA A 60 18.13 17.04 -28.68
CA ALA A 60 18.55 16.50 -27.39
C ALA A 60 19.83 15.66 -27.59
N SER A 61 20.75 15.67 -26.62
CA SER A 61 21.93 14.81 -26.72
C SER A 61 21.49 13.34 -26.78
N PRO A 62 22.18 12.48 -27.56
CA PRO A 62 21.89 11.04 -27.59
C PRO A 62 21.85 10.37 -26.20
N SER A 63 22.57 10.92 -25.22
CA SER A 63 22.56 10.47 -23.83
C SER A 63 21.26 10.82 -23.09
N LEU A 64 20.71 12.03 -23.28
CA LEU A 64 19.42 12.43 -22.69
C LEU A 64 18.26 11.68 -23.34
N ASP A 65 18.30 11.48 -24.65
CA ASP A 65 17.33 10.61 -25.36
C ASP A 65 17.40 9.18 -24.84
N THR A 66 18.60 8.70 -24.50
CA THR A 66 18.76 7.37 -23.89
C THR A 66 18.11 7.31 -22.51
N ILE A 67 18.30 8.32 -21.65
CA ILE A 67 17.62 8.40 -20.36
C ILE A 67 16.09 8.40 -20.54
N ARG A 68 15.58 9.22 -21.45
CA ARG A 68 14.14 9.26 -21.76
C ARG A 68 13.62 7.89 -22.17
N ARG A 69 14.25 7.26 -23.17
CA ARG A 69 13.85 5.92 -23.60
C ARG A 69 13.92 4.94 -22.42
N GLU A 70 15.01 4.93 -21.64
CA GLU A 70 15.16 4.03 -20.49
C GLU A 70 14.01 4.19 -19.50
N TYR A 71 13.60 5.42 -19.21
CA TYR A 71 12.46 5.70 -18.35
C TYR A 71 11.16 5.17 -18.95
N GLU A 72 10.89 5.47 -20.23
CA GLU A 72 9.68 5.01 -20.93
C GLU A 72 9.59 3.48 -20.99
N ARG A 73 10.71 2.76 -21.25
CA ARG A 73 10.71 1.29 -21.32
C ARG A 73 10.65 0.58 -19.97
N THR A 74 10.89 1.29 -18.88
CA THR A 74 10.97 0.69 -17.54
C THR A 74 9.83 1.19 -16.68
N VAL A 75 9.86 2.45 -16.27
CA VAL A 75 8.91 3.07 -15.35
C VAL A 75 7.54 3.23 -16.00
N MET A 76 7.46 3.80 -17.21
CA MET A 76 6.18 4.00 -17.90
C MET A 76 5.64 2.73 -18.57
N ALA A 77 6.44 1.65 -18.61
CA ALA A 77 6.06 0.37 -19.19
C ALA A 77 5.56 -0.65 -18.16
N VAL A 78 5.43 -0.26 -16.88
CA VAL A 78 4.82 -1.16 -15.90
C VAL A 78 3.35 -1.44 -16.29
N PRO A 79 2.83 -2.66 -16.09
CA PRO A 79 1.56 -3.08 -16.69
C PRO A 79 0.36 -2.19 -16.35
N HIS A 80 0.38 -1.53 -15.20
CA HIS A 80 -0.70 -0.67 -14.71
C HIS A 80 -0.49 0.83 -14.97
N TYR A 81 0.59 1.22 -15.65
CA TYR A 81 0.97 2.64 -15.76
C TYR A 81 -0.08 3.49 -16.50
N GLU A 82 -0.51 3.02 -17.67
CA GLU A 82 -1.45 3.75 -18.53
C GLU A 82 -2.84 3.88 -17.89
N GLU A 83 -3.28 2.85 -17.17
CA GLU A 83 -4.59 2.86 -16.50
C GLU A 83 -4.61 3.81 -15.30
N GLU A 84 -3.55 3.80 -14.48
CA GLU A 84 -3.56 4.54 -13.20
C GLU A 84 -2.99 5.94 -13.27
N TYR A 85 -2.05 6.20 -14.17
CA TYR A 85 -1.41 7.52 -14.29
C TYR A 85 -1.73 8.15 -15.65
N GLY A 86 -1.38 7.46 -16.75
CA GLY A 86 -1.60 7.99 -18.11
C GLY A 86 -0.88 9.32 -18.39
N ASP A 87 0.07 9.70 -17.54
CA ASP A 87 0.82 10.96 -17.61
C ASP A 87 1.82 10.97 -18.77
N THR A 88 2.15 12.16 -19.25
CA THR A 88 3.26 12.33 -20.19
C THR A 88 4.62 12.10 -19.52
N TYR A 89 5.65 11.82 -20.31
CA TYR A 89 7.03 11.68 -19.81
C TYR A 89 7.45 12.84 -18.89
N THR A 90 7.15 14.08 -19.28
CA THR A 90 7.53 15.29 -18.52
C THR A 90 6.79 15.39 -17.19
N GLU A 91 5.49 15.07 -17.16
CA GLU A 91 4.70 15.06 -15.93
C GLU A 91 5.22 14.01 -14.95
N SER A 92 5.43 12.78 -15.44
CA SER A 92 5.94 11.67 -14.63
C SER A 92 7.32 11.95 -14.03
N VAL A 93 8.28 12.44 -14.83
CA VAL A 93 9.62 12.76 -14.30
C VAL A 93 9.61 13.97 -13.37
N THR A 94 8.67 14.91 -13.55
CA THR A 94 8.49 16.03 -12.61
C THR A 94 7.96 15.54 -11.27
N ALA A 95 6.97 14.64 -11.28
CA ALA A 95 6.42 14.06 -10.06
C ALA A 95 7.47 13.26 -9.26
N GLU A 96 8.32 12.50 -9.96
CA GLU A 96 9.28 11.59 -9.32
C GLU A 96 10.61 12.25 -8.94
N PHE A 97 11.10 13.20 -9.75
CA PHE A 97 12.44 13.78 -9.58
C PHE A 97 12.44 15.28 -9.26
N GLY A 98 11.26 15.92 -9.25
CA GLY A 98 11.10 17.35 -9.04
C GLY A 98 11.32 18.18 -10.30
N GLU A 99 10.84 19.43 -10.25
CA GLU A 99 10.83 20.37 -11.38
C GLU A 99 12.23 20.63 -11.95
N ASP A 100 13.23 20.83 -11.09
CA ASP A 100 14.60 21.16 -11.53
C ASP A 100 15.24 20.04 -12.35
N VAL A 101 15.12 18.79 -11.91
CA VAL A 101 15.69 17.63 -12.62
C VAL A 101 14.92 17.37 -13.90
N ALA A 102 13.58 17.47 -13.85
CA ALA A 102 12.71 17.30 -15.01
C ALA A 102 13.02 18.33 -16.10
N ALA A 103 13.15 19.61 -15.76
CA ALA A 103 13.51 20.66 -16.70
C ALA A 103 14.89 20.41 -17.34
N ALA A 104 15.85 19.94 -16.55
CA ALA A 104 17.20 19.66 -17.03
C ALA A 104 17.26 18.45 -18.00
N ILE A 105 16.49 17.39 -17.77
CA ILE A 105 16.48 16.21 -18.66
C ILE A 105 15.58 16.38 -19.89
N THR A 106 14.54 17.22 -19.82
CA THR A 106 13.60 17.47 -20.92
C THR A 106 14.05 18.60 -21.84
N GLY A 107 14.62 19.68 -21.29
CA GLY A 107 15.06 20.87 -22.04
C GLY A 107 16.58 20.97 -22.24
N GLY A 108 17.37 20.11 -21.61
CA GLY A 108 18.83 20.15 -21.67
C GLY A 108 19.41 19.69 -23.01
N SER A 109 20.58 20.21 -23.36
CA SER A 109 21.32 19.79 -24.55
C SER A 109 22.35 18.69 -24.29
N THR A 110 22.73 18.44 -23.02
CA THR A 110 23.85 17.56 -22.66
C THR A 110 23.65 16.91 -21.29
N LEU A 111 23.91 15.61 -21.18
CA LEU A 111 23.99 14.93 -19.88
C LEU A 111 25.31 15.24 -19.17
N THR A 112 25.25 16.06 -18.13
CA THR A 112 26.41 16.33 -17.25
C THR A 112 26.54 15.25 -16.17
N PRO A 113 27.73 15.06 -15.56
CA PRO A 113 27.90 14.14 -14.44
C PRO A 113 26.97 14.43 -13.26
N ASN A 114 26.75 15.71 -12.95
CA ASN A 114 25.87 16.13 -11.86
C ASN A 114 24.41 15.81 -12.16
N LEU A 115 23.96 16.04 -13.40
CA LEU A 115 22.60 15.68 -13.81
C LEU A 115 22.38 14.17 -13.76
N ARG A 116 23.35 13.36 -14.24
CA ARG A 116 23.28 11.90 -14.11
C ARG A 116 23.17 11.47 -12.65
N GLN A 117 23.97 12.07 -11.76
CA GLN A 117 23.93 11.77 -10.33
C GLN A 117 22.58 12.13 -9.72
N ALA A 118 22.00 13.27 -10.11
CA ALA A 118 20.67 13.69 -9.67
C ALA A 118 19.58 12.69 -10.10
N VAL A 119 19.60 12.22 -11.35
CA VAL A 119 18.65 11.21 -11.84
C VAL A 119 18.81 9.87 -11.10
N VAL A 120 20.05 9.42 -10.87
CA VAL A 120 20.32 8.19 -10.10
C VAL A 120 19.85 8.32 -8.66
N ALA A 121 20.06 9.49 -8.04
CA ALA A 121 19.59 9.77 -6.68
C ALA A 121 18.06 9.78 -6.62
N GLY A 122 17.39 10.45 -7.56
CA GLY A 122 15.93 10.47 -7.67
C GLY A 122 15.33 9.07 -7.85
N ALA A 123 15.90 8.27 -8.76
CA ALA A 123 15.47 6.88 -8.94
C ALA A 123 15.69 6.03 -7.67
N THR A 124 16.74 6.29 -6.91
CA THR A 124 16.98 5.61 -5.63
C THR A 124 15.95 6.00 -4.57
N ALA A 125 15.64 7.30 -4.46
CA ALA A 125 14.61 7.79 -3.55
C ALA A 125 13.22 7.20 -3.89
N ALA A 126 12.86 7.15 -5.18
CA ALA A 126 11.62 6.51 -5.62
C ALA A 126 11.58 5.02 -5.24
N MET A 127 12.69 4.28 -5.38
CA MET A 127 12.77 2.88 -4.94
C MET A 127 12.60 2.71 -3.43
N GLU A 128 13.21 3.59 -2.64
CA GLU A 128 13.13 3.58 -1.17
C GLU A 128 11.70 3.86 -0.72
N GLU A 129 11.04 4.87 -1.32
CA GLU A 129 9.63 5.18 -1.06
C GLU A 129 8.71 3.99 -1.35
N ARG A 130 8.85 3.34 -2.51
CA ARG A 130 8.06 2.13 -2.81
C ARG A 130 8.40 0.98 -1.85
N THR A 131 9.63 0.89 -1.35
CA THR A 131 10.02 -0.15 -0.38
C THR A 131 9.34 0.07 0.97
N GLU A 132 9.33 1.30 1.46
CA GLU A 132 8.62 1.68 2.68
C GLU A 132 7.11 1.43 2.53
N PHE A 133 6.54 1.81 1.39
CA PHE A 133 5.12 1.60 1.12
C PHE A 133 4.76 0.12 1.05
N VAL A 134 5.57 -0.74 0.41
CA VAL A 134 5.37 -2.20 0.43
C VAL A 134 5.41 -2.77 1.85
N SER A 135 6.35 -2.33 2.69
CA SER A 135 6.42 -2.77 4.10
C SER A 135 5.16 -2.39 4.89
N LEU A 136 4.63 -1.20 4.61
CA LEU A 136 3.37 -0.74 5.18
C LEU A 136 2.20 -1.60 4.71
N LEU A 137 2.12 -1.93 3.42
CA LEU A 137 1.08 -2.80 2.84
C LEU A 137 1.15 -4.22 3.40
N ASP A 138 2.35 -4.75 3.64
CA ASP A 138 2.57 -6.03 4.32
C ASP A 138 1.99 -5.99 5.75
N THR A 139 2.30 -4.94 6.51
CA THR A 139 1.75 -4.74 7.86
C THR A 139 0.22 -4.62 7.84
N GLU A 140 -0.35 -3.94 6.84
CA GLU A 140 -1.80 -3.83 6.69
C GLU A 140 -2.45 -5.17 6.32
N SER A 141 -1.84 -5.93 5.42
CA SER A 141 -2.27 -7.28 5.05
C SER A 141 -2.34 -8.19 6.27
N ASP A 142 -1.27 -8.22 7.07
CA ASP A 142 -1.23 -9.04 8.29
C ASP A 142 -2.29 -8.60 9.31
N SER A 143 -2.53 -7.30 9.44
CA SER A 143 -3.56 -6.74 10.31
C SER A 143 -4.97 -7.19 9.90
N VAL A 144 -5.29 -7.11 8.60
CA VAL A 144 -6.60 -7.52 8.05
C VAL A 144 -6.78 -9.04 8.15
N GLU A 145 -5.74 -9.82 7.89
CA GLU A 145 -5.77 -11.28 8.02
C GLU A 145 -6.04 -11.73 9.46
N ALA A 146 -5.40 -11.09 10.44
CA ALA A 146 -5.63 -11.37 11.86
C ALA A 146 -7.08 -11.06 12.27
N VAL A 147 -7.65 -9.98 11.75
CA VAL A 147 -9.08 -9.65 11.96
C VAL A 147 -9.99 -10.68 11.30
N ARG A 148 -9.72 -11.07 10.05
CA ARG A 148 -10.50 -12.09 9.33
C ARG A 148 -10.51 -13.41 10.09
N THR A 149 -9.35 -13.86 10.56
CA THR A 149 -9.24 -15.09 11.37
C THR A 149 -10.04 -14.98 12.66
N THR A 150 -10.00 -13.83 13.35
CA THR A 150 -10.74 -13.61 14.59
C THR A 150 -12.25 -13.62 14.36
N VAL A 151 -12.73 -12.90 13.33
CA VAL A 151 -14.15 -12.84 12.97
C VAL A 151 -14.65 -14.21 12.52
N HIS A 152 -13.87 -14.94 11.71
CA HIS A 152 -14.22 -16.30 11.29
C HIS A 152 -14.34 -17.24 12.51
N SER A 153 -13.37 -17.23 13.41
CA SER A 153 -13.42 -18.01 14.66
C SER A 153 -14.65 -17.65 15.52
N ALA A 154 -15.03 -16.37 15.58
CA ALA A 154 -16.21 -15.93 16.31
C ALA A 154 -17.49 -16.50 15.68
N VAL A 155 -17.63 -16.42 14.36
CA VAL A 155 -18.78 -16.96 13.62
C VAL A 155 -18.89 -18.48 13.81
N GLU A 156 -17.78 -19.22 13.74
CA GLU A 156 -17.77 -20.67 13.98
C GLU A 156 -18.21 -21.03 15.40
N THR A 157 -17.71 -20.33 16.42
CA THR A 157 -18.16 -20.56 17.81
C THR A 157 -19.65 -20.26 17.99
N LEU A 158 -20.16 -19.21 17.34
CA LEU A 158 -21.57 -18.85 17.39
C LEU A 158 -22.46 -19.86 16.66
N ARG A 159 -22.02 -20.42 15.53
CA ARG A 159 -22.72 -21.49 14.81
C ARG A 159 -22.91 -22.73 15.70
N ALA A 160 -21.89 -23.10 16.46
CA ALA A 160 -21.97 -24.23 17.39
C ALA A 160 -23.02 -24.05 18.52
N LEU A 161 -23.43 -22.81 18.82
CA LEU A 161 -24.54 -22.55 19.73
C LEU A 161 -25.88 -22.99 19.15
N ASP A 162 -26.05 -22.83 17.84
CA ASP A 162 -27.30 -23.09 17.12
C ASP A 162 -27.48 -24.59 16.79
N ASP A 163 -26.46 -25.44 17.00
CA ASP A 163 -26.51 -26.90 16.74
C ASP A 163 -27.57 -27.64 17.57
N GLU A 164 -27.86 -27.17 18.77
CA GLU A 164 -28.89 -27.71 19.64
C GLU A 164 -29.65 -26.56 20.33
N PRO A 165 -31.00 -26.59 20.33
CA PRO A 165 -31.80 -25.58 21.00
C PRO A 165 -31.35 -25.37 22.45
N LEU A 166 -31.07 -24.13 22.82
CA LEU A 166 -30.57 -23.79 24.16
C LEU A 166 -31.47 -24.32 25.29
N SER A 167 -32.79 -24.38 25.06
CA SER A 167 -33.77 -24.91 26.01
C SER A 167 -33.66 -26.41 26.29
N LYS A 168 -32.94 -27.18 25.46
CA LYS A 168 -32.69 -28.62 25.65
C LYS A 168 -31.37 -28.89 26.36
N ARG A 169 -30.52 -27.88 26.51
CA ARG A 169 -29.20 -28.02 27.10
C ARG A 169 -29.28 -27.94 28.63
N SER A 170 -28.44 -28.71 29.32
CA SER A 170 -28.32 -28.63 30.78
C SER A 170 -27.74 -27.27 31.22
N PHE A 171 -27.98 -26.90 32.49
CA PHE A 171 -27.42 -25.69 33.09
C PHE A 171 -25.87 -25.63 32.97
N GLU A 172 -25.19 -26.74 33.20
CA GLU A 172 -23.74 -26.85 33.07
C GLU A 172 -23.27 -26.63 31.61
N ASN A 173 -24.00 -27.19 30.64
CA ASN A 173 -23.73 -26.97 29.22
C ASN A 173 -23.91 -25.50 28.86
N LEU A 174 -25.01 -24.86 29.31
CA LEU A 174 -25.27 -23.44 29.08
C LEU A 174 -24.19 -22.53 29.67
N THR A 175 -23.70 -22.86 30.87
CA THR A 175 -22.60 -22.13 31.52
C THR A 175 -21.32 -22.20 30.70
N ARG A 176 -20.91 -23.40 30.25
CA ARG A 176 -19.73 -23.59 29.40
C ARG A 176 -19.84 -22.88 28.04
N LEU A 177 -21.03 -22.89 27.44
CA LEU A 177 -21.28 -22.15 26.20
C LEU A 177 -21.13 -20.64 26.44
N ARG A 178 -21.70 -20.13 27.53
CA ARG A 178 -21.56 -18.71 27.89
C ARG A 178 -20.10 -18.31 28.07
N GLU A 179 -19.31 -19.10 28.78
CA GLU A 179 -17.87 -18.86 28.94
C GLU A 179 -17.15 -18.82 27.59
N SER A 180 -17.49 -19.73 26.68
CA SER A 180 -16.92 -19.76 25.31
C SER A 180 -17.26 -18.48 24.54
N VAL A 181 -18.50 -18.00 24.61
CA VAL A 181 -18.93 -16.77 23.95
C VAL A 181 -18.30 -15.52 24.58
N VAL A 182 -18.11 -15.51 25.90
CA VAL A 182 -17.34 -14.45 26.59
C VAL A 182 -15.89 -14.45 26.12
N SER A 183 -15.25 -15.61 25.96
CA SER A 183 -13.88 -15.66 25.42
C SER A 183 -13.80 -15.11 23.99
N VAL A 184 -14.78 -15.41 23.14
CA VAL A 184 -14.86 -14.84 21.78
C VAL A 184 -15.00 -13.32 21.82
N ARG A 185 -15.85 -12.81 22.71
CA ARG A 185 -16.05 -11.38 22.94
C ARG A 185 -14.72 -10.68 23.25
N ASP A 186 -13.98 -11.21 24.20
CA ASP A 186 -12.73 -10.62 24.66
C ASP A 186 -11.67 -10.65 23.54
N ARG A 187 -11.62 -11.73 22.75
CA ARG A 187 -10.75 -11.83 21.56
C ARG A 187 -11.08 -10.79 20.48
N LEU A 188 -12.37 -10.48 20.27
CA LEU A 188 -12.79 -9.42 19.35
C LEU A 188 -12.36 -8.03 19.85
N ASP A 189 -12.52 -7.77 21.14
CA ASP A 189 -12.12 -6.49 21.77
C ASP A 189 -10.59 -6.30 21.68
N GLU A 190 -9.82 -7.35 21.94
CA GLU A 190 -8.37 -7.33 21.74
C GLU A 190 -7.98 -7.10 20.27
N ALA A 191 -8.67 -7.76 19.33
CA ALA A 191 -8.42 -7.56 17.91
C ALA A 191 -8.72 -6.12 17.47
N ALA A 192 -9.75 -5.48 18.03
CA ALA A 192 -10.06 -4.08 17.79
C ALA A 192 -8.95 -3.16 18.32
N VAL A 193 -8.43 -3.42 19.52
CA VAL A 193 -7.30 -2.66 20.09
C VAL A 193 -6.04 -2.81 19.25
N ARG A 194 -5.69 -4.05 18.83
CA ARG A 194 -4.57 -4.30 17.93
C ARG A 194 -4.75 -3.54 16.61
N ARG A 195 -5.94 -3.61 16.02
CA ARG A 195 -6.24 -2.92 14.75
C ARG A 195 -6.10 -1.40 14.88
N GLN A 196 -6.63 -0.80 15.93
CA GLN A 196 -6.48 0.63 16.20
C GLN A 196 -5.01 1.04 16.40
N THR A 197 -4.20 0.15 16.98
CA THR A 197 -2.75 0.38 17.15
C THR A 197 -2.05 0.39 15.79
N THR A 198 -2.36 -0.54 14.89
CA THR A 198 -1.87 -0.53 13.50
C THR A 198 -2.24 0.77 12.79
N LEU A 199 -3.50 1.21 12.87
CA LEU A 199 -3.95 2.47 12.25
C LEU A 199 -3.18 3.70 12.76
N ARG A 200 -2.90 3.76 14.06
CA ARG A 200 -2.08 4.83 14.65
C ARG A 200 -0.63 4.77 14.17
N SER A 201 -0.09 3.56 13.97
CA SER A 201 1.25 3.38 13.41
C SER A 201 1.33 3.90 11.98
N HIS A 202 0.38 3.52 11.12
CA HIS A 202 0.31 3.98 9.73
C HIS A 202 0.27 5.50 9.61
N ARG A 203 -0.57 6.16 10.41
CA ARG A 203 -0.67 7.64 10.41
C ARG A 203 0.62 8.34 10.82
N ARG A 204 1.43 7.74 11.69
CA ARG A 204 2.73 8.30 12.07
C ARG A 204 3.79 8.11 10.99
N ASN A 205 3.70 7.03 10.22
CA ASN A 205 4.71 6.66 9.22
C ASN A 205 4.50 7.32 7.84
N LEU A 206 3.34 7.92 7.56
CA LEU A 206 2.94 8.42 6.23
C LEU A 206 3.11 9.93 6.02
N SER A 207 3.90 10.61 6.84
CA SER A 207 3.79 12.07 7.09
C SER A 207 3.95 13.01 5.88
N ASN A 208 4.26 12.55 4.66
CA ASN A 208 4.61 13.45 3.56
C ASN A 208 3.81 13.29 2.25
N ARG A 209 3.00 12.23 2.02
CA ARG A 209 2.30 12.03 0.71
C ARG A 209 0.86 11.50 0.74
N VAL A 210 0.48 10.65 1.69
CA VAL A 210 -0.90 10.10 1.78
C VAL A 210 -1.47 10.37 3.19
N PRO A 211 -2.56 11.16 3.33
CA PRO A 211 -3.09 11.53 4.66
C PRO A 211 -3.55 10.34 5.50
N ASP A 212 -4.08 9.30 4.84
CA ASP A 212 -4.49 8.05 5.49
C ASP A 212 -4.49 6.90 4.48
N VAL A 213 -3.56 5.94 4.64
CA VAL A 213 -3.45 4.77 3.75
C VAL A 213 -4.73 3.93 3.69
N THR A 214 -5.51 3.90 4.76
CA THR A 214 -6.74 3.09 4.76
C THR A 214 -7.83 3.76 3.94
N VAL A 215 -7.88 5.10 3.96
CA VAL A 215 -8.79 5.84 3.08
C VAL A 215 -8.38 5.68 1.62
N TYR A 216 -7.07 5.71 1.33
CA TYR A 216 -6.55 5.46 -0.01
C TYR A 216 -6.85 4.02 -0.50
N LEU A 217 -6.46 3.00 0.26
CA LEU A 217 -6.58 1.60 -0.15
C LEU A 217 -8.03 1.14 -0.31
N TYR A 218 -8.91 1.63 0.55
CA TYR A 218 -10.29 1.18 0.63
C TYR A 218 -11.27 2.18 0.02
N GLU A 219 -10.79 3.14 -0.76
CA GLU A 219 -11.64 4.07 -1.52
C GLU A 219 -12.73 3.36 -2.34
N PRO A 220 -12.46 2.21 -3.01
CA PRO A 220 -13.50 1.51 -3.77
C PRO A 220 -14.58 0.84 -2.92
N LEU A 221 -14.39 0.76 -1.59
CA LEU A 221 -15.31 0.10 -0.68
C LEU A 221 -16.32 1.09 -0.11
N ALA A 222 -17.51 0.60 0.23
CA ALA A 222 -18.52 1.40 0.93
C ALA A 222 -18.08 1.83 2.35
N VAL A 223 -17.04 1.19 2.91
CA VAL A 223 -16.54 1.44 4.25
C VAL A 223 -15.04 1.77 4.24
N LYS A 224 -14.68 2.85 4.95
CA LYS A 224 -13.27 3.30 5.06
C LYS A 224 -12.40 2.39 5.94
N TYR A 225 -13.02 1.67 6.87
CA TYR A 225 -12.34 0.83 7.85
C TYR A 225 -12.95 -0.57 7.90
N PRO A 226 -12.80 -1.39 6.84
CA PRO A 226 -13.48 -2.68 6.70
C PRO A 226 -13.20 -3.63 7.87
N ALA A 227 -11.97 -3.64 8.38
CA ALA A 227 -11.58 -4.46 9.53
C ALA A 227 -12.28 -4.05 10.83
N LEU A 228 -12.39 -2.75 11.13
CA LEU A 228 -13.09 -2.29 12.33
C LEU A 228 -14.60 -2.49 12.22
N ASN A 229 -15.15 -2.29 11.02
CA ASN A 229 -16.56 -2.55 10.74
C ASN A 229 -16.91 -4.03 10.97
N ALA A 230 -16.11 -4.95 10.42
CA ALA A 230 -16.32 -6.39 10.62
C ALA A 230 -16.22 -6.80 12.10
N LEU A 231 -15.25 -6.25 12.85
CA LEU A 231 -15.14 -6.50 14.30
C LEU A 231 -16.37 -5.99 15.06
N ALA A 232 -16.85 -4.77 14.74
CA ALA A 232 -18.05 -4.21 15.37
C ALA A 232 -19.28 -5.07 15.09
N SER A 233 -19.50 -5.47 13.84
CA SER A 233 -20.62 -6.35 13.47
C SER A 233 -20.55 -7.73 14.14
N ALA A 234 -19.36 -8.32 14.22
CA ALA A 234 -19.18 -9.58 14.97
C ALA A 234 -19.47 -9.39 16.47
N ARG A 235 -19.03 -8.27 17.05
CA ARG A 235 -19.22 -7.92 18.45
C ARG A 235 -20.71 -7.79 18.81
N GLU A 236 -21.51 -7.18 17.94
CA GLU A 236 -22.97 -7.06 18.10
C GLU A 236 -23.67 -8.43 18.13
N ILE A 237 -23.24 -9.36 17.29
CA ILE A 237 -23.81 -10.71 17.23
C ILE A 237 -23.44 -11.49 18.49
N VAL A 238 -22.20 -11.37 18.96
CA VAL A 238 -21.76 -11.96 20.22
C VAL A 238 -22.58 -11.43 21.41
N GLU A 239 -22.84 -10.13 21.48
CA GLU A 239 -23.74 -9.57 22.52
C GLU A 239 -25.16 -10.13 22.41
N ALA A 240 -25.69 -10.27 21.20
CA ALA A 240 -27.01 -10.87 21.01
C ALA A 240 -27.05 -12.34 21.48
N ALA A 241 -25.98 -13.10 21.26
CA ALA A 241 -25.85 -14.48 21.72
C ALA A 241 -25.74 -14.57 23.25
N LEU A 242 -24.92 -13.71 23.88
CA LEU A 242 -24.83 -13.63 25.35
C LEU A 242 -26.19 -13.33 25.98
N ARG A 243 -26.93 -12.35 25.45
CA ARG A 243 -28.29 -12.04 25.92
C ARG A 243 -29.28 -13.19 25.77
N ARG A 244 -29.08 -14.09 24.79
CA ARG A 244 -29.91 -15.29 24.63
C ARG A 244 -29.53 -16.35 25.67
N LEU A 245 -28.23 -16.59 25.87
CA LEU A 245 -27.71 -17.53 26.86
C LEU A 245 -28.08 -17.12 28.29
N ASP A 246 -27.91 -15.84 28.64
CA ASP A 246 -28.24 -15.30 29.97
C ASP A 246 -29.72 -15.51 30.31
N ARG A 247 -30.62 -15.27 29.34
CA ARG A 247 -32.06 -15.53 29.51
C ARG A 247 -32.37 -17.00 29.74
N GLN A 248 -31.67 -17.92 29.06
CA GLN A 248 -31.87 -19.36 29.23
C GLN A 248 -31.30 -19.88 30.54
N LEU A 249 -30.14 -19.36 30.97
CA LEU A 249 -29.57 -19.68 32.29
C LEU A 249 -30.51 -19.28 33.42
N ILE A 250 -31.09 -18.08 33.35
CA ILE A 250 -32.08 -17.62 34.35
C ILE A 250 -33.32 -18.53 34.37
N ALA A 251 -33.77 -19.01 33.20
CA ALA A 251 -34.92 -19.91 33.12
C ALA A 251 -34.63 -21.36 33.56
N ALA A 252 -33.35 -21.73 33.68
CA ALA A 252 -32.89 -23.05 34.10
C ALA A 252 -32.49 -23.13 35.58
N LEU A 253 -32.55 -22.00 36.30
CA LEU A 253 -32.43 -21.91 37.77
C LEU A 253 -33.76 -22.22 38.46
#